data_AF-A0A177NBE3-F1
#
_entry.id   AF-A0A177NBE3-F1
#
_cell.length_a   1.000
_cell.length_b   1.000
_cell.length_c   1.000
_cell.angle_alpha   90.00
_cell.angle_beta   90.00
_cell.angle_gamma   90.00
#
_symmetry.space_group_name_H-M   'P 1'
#
loop_
_entity.id
_entity.type
_entity.pdbx_description
1 polymer ?
#
loop_
_entity_poly.entity_id
_entity_poly.type
_entity_poly.pdbx_seq_one_letter_code
_entity_poly.pdbx_strand_id
1 'polypeptide(L)'
;MILKQKTLLMIAVSLLTACSGDALIKPQSWAQAVQTAESRDAHLRLANHYEEIAGTLEADAQEEREMLDQYLAKPWKYGKRIQDLKSQAEAMIRDLGKAAAESRHLADYHRQMAAEERD
;
A
#
# COMPACT_ATOMS: atom_id res chain seq x y z
N MET A 1 -16.34 -34.87 44.17
CA MET A 1 -15.66 -34.10 45.25
C MET A 1 -14.17 -34.30 45.00
N ILE A 2 -13.33 -33.33 44.66
CA ILE A 2 -13.01 -32.01 45.24
C ILE A 2 -12.48 -31.15 44.06
N LEU A 3 -13.13 -30.11 43.52
CA LEU A 3 -13.33 -28.71 43.95
C LEU A 3 -12.07 -27.88 44.36
N LYS A 4 -11.74 -26.91 43.47
CA LYS A 4 -11.08 -25.59 43.64
C LYS A 4 -9.55 -25.50 43.71
N GLN A 5 -8.97 -24.85 42.70
CA GLN A 5 -8.19 -23.62 42.93
C GLN A 5 -8.17 -22.76 41.66
N LYS A 6 -9.00 -21.71 41.63
CA LYS A 6 -8.78 -20.54 40.78
C LYS A 6 -7.57 -19.80 41.36
N THR A 7 -6.69 -19.22 40.54
CA THR A 7 -6.20 -17.82 40.60
C THR A 7 -4.91 -17.68 39.79
N LEU A 8 -5.02 -16.96 38.67
CA LEU A 8 -4.10 -15.92 38.19
C LEU A 8 -2.62 -16.27 37.97
N LEU A 9 -2.20 -16.36 36.71
CA LEU A 9 -0.93 -15.78 36.29
C LEU A 9 -1.23 -14.75 35.20
N MET A 10 -1.36 -13.50 35.65
CA MET A 10 -1.46 -12.31 34.83
C MET A 10 -0.04 -11.82 34.49
N ILE A 11 0.12 -11.51 33.20
CA ILE A 11 0.98 -10.46 32.62
C ILE A 11 2.50 -10.68 32.64
N ALA A 12 3.05 -10.85 31.44
CA ALA A 12 4.03 -9.91 30.88
C ALA A 12 4.14 -10.15 29.36
N VAL A 13 3.20 -9.61 28.58
CA VAL A 13 3.51 -9.34 27.17
C VAL A 13 4.04 -7.91 27.13
N SER A 14 5.35 -7.88 27.01
CA SER A 14 6.23 -6.74 26.84
C SER A 14 5.70 -5.77 25.80
N LEU A 15 5.86 -4.48 26.10
CA LEU A 15 5.67 -3.36 25.20
C LEU A 15 6.34 -3.63 23.85
N LEU A 16 5.56 -3.61 22.78
CA LEU A 16 6.07 -3.30 21.45
C LEU A 16 5.48 -1.97 21.03
N THR A 17 6.33 -0.96 21.22
CA THR A 17 6.54 0.19 20.33
C THR A 17 5.29 0.94 19.90
N ALA A 18 5.01 2.02 20.63
CA ALA A 18 4.33 3.18 20.08
C ALA A 18 5.09 3.65 18.82
N CYS A 19 4.47 3.51 17.64
CA CYS A 19 4.87 4.26 16.47
C CYS A 19 4.50 5.72 16.71
N SER A 20 5.40 6.47 17.35
CA SER A 20 5.36 7.92 17.39
C SER A 20 6.14 8.43 16.18
N GLY A 21 5.43 8.82 15.12
CA GLY A 21 6.01 9.38 13.90
C GLY A 21 4.99 9.32 12.76
N ASP A 22 4.31 10.44 12.55
CA ASP A 22 3.28 10.74 11.57
C ASP A 22 1.95 10.00 11.67
N ALA A 23 0.88 10.79 11.73
CA ALA A 23 -0.49 10.32 11.75
C ALA A 23 -0.72 9.45 10.51
N LEU A 24 -0.75 8.13 10.70
CA LEU A 24 -1.24 7.19 9.69
C LEU A 24 -2.73 7.51 9.47
N ILE A 25 -3.00 8.44 8.56
CA ILE A 25 -4.35 8.79 8.12
C ILE A 25 -4.95 7.49 7.59
N LYS A 26 -6.02 7.01 8.23
CA LYS A 26 -6.74 5.79 7.83
C LYS A 26 -7.31 5.98 6.41
N PRO A 27 -7.57 4.90 5.63
CA PRO A 27 -8.11 5.02 4.27
C PRO A 27 -9.38 5.90 4.17
N GLN A 28 -10.27 5.81 5.15
CA GLN A 28 -11.46 6.67 5.26
C GLN A 28 -11.10 8.17 5.33
N SER A 29 -10.05 8.52 6.05
CA SER A 29 -9.63 9.92 6.21
C SER A 29 -8.91 10.48 4.99
N TRP A 30 -8.36 9.64 4.10
CA TRP A 30 -7.83 10.10 2.81
C TRP A 30 -8.94 10.47 1.84
N ALA A 31 -10.00 9.66 1.75
CA ALA A 31 -11.17 10.00 0.92
C ALA A 31 -11.79 11.34 1.33
N GLN A 32 -11.88 11.59 2.64
CA GLN A 32 -12.32 12.90 3.14
C GLN A 32 -11.31 14.02 2.84
N ALA A 33 -10.01 13.77 3.02
CA ALA A 33 -8.97 14.76 2.73
C ALA A 33 -8.99 15.22 1.26
N VAL A 34 -9.25 14.31 0.31
CA VAL A 34 -9.43 14.65 -1.11
C VAL A 34 -10.61 15.61 -1.33
N GLN A 35 -11.71 15.42 -0.59
CA GLN A 35 -12.92 16.23 -0.75
C GLN A 35 -12.81 17.61 -0.08
N THR A 36 -12.01 17.74 0.97
CA THR A 36 -11.96 18.94 1.81
C THR A 36 -10.64 19.70 1.71
N ALA A 37 -9.79 19.40 0.72
CA ALA A 37 -8.52 20.11 0.54
C ALA A 37 -8.77 21.50 -0.04
N GLU A 38 -8.53 22.54 0.77
CA GLU A 38 -8.74 23.95 0.41
C GLU A 38 -7.47 24.79 0.52
N SER A 39 -6.37 24.23 1.04
CA SER A 39 -5.12 24.96 1.24
C SER A 39 -3.97 24.34 0.48
N ARG A 40 -2.97 25.18 0.16
CA ARG A 40 -1.70 24.75 -0.41
C ARG A 40 -1.09 23.55 0.34
N ASP A 41 -1.02 23.61 1.66
CA ASP A 41 -0.51 22.50 2.48
C ASP A 41 -1.38 21.24 2.42
N ALA A 42 -2.71 21.38 2.30
CA ALA A 42 -3.60 20.23 2.15
C ALA A 42 -3.36 19.52 0.82
N HIS A 43 -3.22 20.28 -0.27
CA HIS A 43 -2.89 19.72 -1.57
C HIS A 43 -1.49 19.09 -1.59
N LEU A 44 -0.48 19.69 -0.97
CA LEU A 44 0.86 19.07 -0.87
C LEU A 44 0.85 17.74 -0.10
N ARG A 45 0.04 17.63 0.97
CA ARG A 45 -0.14 16.35 1.68
C ARG A 45 -0.77 15.27 0.80
N LEU A 46 -1.79 15.62 0.01
CA LEU A 46 -2.39 14.69 -0.94
C LEU A 46 -1.41 14.29 -2.04
N ALA A 47 -0.60 15.23 -2.54
CA ALA A 47 0.42 14.94 -3.52
C ALA A 47 1.44 13.91 -3.02
N ASN A 48 1.96 14.09 -1.80
CA ASN A 48 2.90 13.16 -1.19
C ASN A 48 2.27 11.78 -0.98
N HIS A 49 1.00 11.73 -0.54
CA HIS A 49 0.30 10.46 -0.35
C HIS A 49 0.15 9.67 -1.65
N TYR A 50 -0.26 10.33 -2.74
CA TYR A 50 -0.38 9.65 -4.03
C TYR A 50 0.97 9.25 -4.62
N GLU A 51 2.05 10.00 -4.34
CA GLU A 51 3.42 9.59 -4.70
C GLU A 51 3.85 8.33 -3.93
N GLU A 52 3.54 8.23 -2.64
CA GLU A 52 3.80 7.03 -1.84
C GLU A 52 3.01 5.81 -2.35
N ILE A 53 1.73 6.01 -2.71
CA ILE A 53 0.92 4.97 -3.35
C ILE A 53 1.55 4.53 -4.67
N ALA A 54 1.97 5.47 -5.51
CA ALA A 54 2.62 5.15 -6.78
C ALA A 54 3.89 4.32 -6.58
N GLY A 55 4.76 4.72 -5.65
CA GLY A 55 5.98 4.00 -5.34
C GLY A 55 5.72 2.59 -4.80
N THR A 56 4.69 2.43 -3.96
CA THR A 56 4.27 1.11 -3.45
C THR A 56 3.80 0.20 -4.59
N LEU A 57 2.93 0.70 -5.46
CA LEU A 57 2.40 -0.06 -6.59
C LEU A 57 3.48 -0.44 -7.60
N GLU A 58 4.50 0.41 -7.80
CA GLU A 58 5.66 0.09 -8.62
C GLU A 58 6.54 -1.01 -8.01
N ALA A 59 6.75 -0.95 -6.69
CA ALA A 59 7.47 -2.00 -5.97
C ALA A 59 6.74 -3.34 -6.08
N ASP A 60 5.42 -3.35 -5.88
CA ASP A 60 4.59 -4.55 -6.01
C ASP A 60 4.63 -5.11 -7.45
N ALA A 61 4.57 -4.24 -8.46
CA ALA A 61 4.67 -4.66 -9.87
C ALA A 61 6.05 -5.27 -10.20
N GLN A 62 7.11 -4.79 -9.55
CA GLN A 62 8.46 -5.33 -9.68
C GLN A 62 8.58 -6.68 -8.97
N GLU A 63 8.00 -6.85 -7.78
CA GLU A 63 7.96 -8.13 -7.07
C GLU A 63 7.24 -9.21 -7.90
N GLU A 64 6.09 -8.87 -8.50
CA GLU A 64 5.35 -9.78 -9.39
C GLU A 64 6.17 -10.19 -10.63
N ARG A 65 6.97 -9.26 -11.17
CA ARG A 65 7.88 -9.55 -12.29
C ARG A 65 8.96 -10.54 -11.87
N GLU A 66 9.57 -10.35 -10.71
CA GLU A 66 10.59 -11.24 -10.17
C GLU A 66 10.03 -12.63 -9.88
N MET A 67 8.82 -12.73 -9.35
CA MET A 67 8.13 -14.01 -9.16
C MET A 67 7.84 -14.71 -10.50
N LEU A 68 7.36 -13.97 -11.50
CA LEU A 68 7.13 -14.51 -12.83
C LEU A 68 8.42 -15.08 -13.44
N ASP A 69 9.53 -14.36 -13.34
CA ASP A 69 10.83 -14.83 -13.82
C ASP A 69 11.25 -16.13 -13.12
N GLN A 70 11.00 -16.26 -11.81
CA GLN A 70 11.26 -17.49 -11.07
C GLN A 70 10.38 -18.66 -11.53
N TYR A 71 9.10 -18.41 -11.83
CA TYR A 71 8.19 -19.43 -12.35
C TYR A 71 8.63 -19.91 -13.74
N LEU A 72 9.00 -18.96 -14.61
CA LEU A 72 9.46 -19.23 -15.97
C LEU A 72 10.83 -19.91 -16.03
N ALA A 73 11.69 -19.70 -15.01
CA ALA A 73 12.98 -20.39 -14.92
C ALA A 73 12.85 -21.89 -14.59
N LYS A 74 11.73 -22.32 -13.99
CA LYS A 74 11.52 -23.72 -13.55
C LYS A 74 10.15 -24.27 -13.97
N PRO A 75 9.79 -24.24 -15.28
CA PRO A 75 8.44 -24.54 -15.75
C PRO A 75 7.99 -25.97 -15.41
N TRP A 76 8.93 -26.91 -15.33
CA TRP A 76 8.65 -28.31 -14.97
C TRP A 76 8.07 -28.48 -13.55
N LYS A 77 8.29 -27.52 -12.64
CA LYS A 77 7.70 -27.56 -11.29
C LYS A 77 6.20 -27.26 -11.28
N TYR A 78 5.73 -26.53 -12.28
CA TYR A 78 4.35 -26.01 -12.33
C TYR A 78 3.48 -26.73 -13.36
N GLY A 79 4.10 -27.42 -14.32
CA GLY A 79 3.40 -28.21 -15.34
C GLY A 79 2.42 -27.32 -16.11
N LYS A 80 1.17 -27.78 -16.28
CA LYS A 80 0.15 -27.02 -17.03
C LYS A 80 -0.24 -25.68 -16.36
N ARG A 81 -0.10 -25.56 -15.04
CA ARG A 81 -0.46 -24.33 -14.30
C ARG A 81 0.42 -23.12 -14.62
N ILE A 82 1.57 -23.34 -15.29
CA ILE A 82 2.49 -22.24 -15.63
C ILE A 82 1.84 -21.19 -16.54
N GLN A 83 0.89 -21.59 -17.39
CA GLN A 83 0.20 -20.67 -18.30
C GLN A 83 -0.76 -19.75 -17.54
N ASP A 84 -1.47 -20.29 -16.56
CA ASP A 84 -2.37 -19.51 -15.71
C ASP A 84 -1.58 -18.56 -14.81
N LEU A 85 -0.50 -19.06 -14.19
CA LEU A 85 0.41 -18.23 -13.37
C LEU A 85 1.01 -17.08 -14.17
N LYS A 86 1.47 -17.37 -15.40
CA LYS A 86 1.98 -16.35 -16.31
C LYS A 86 0.93 -15.29 -16.63
N SER A 87 -0.26 -15.72 -17.03
CA SER A 87 -1.35 -14.80 -17.41
C SER A 87 -1.80 -13.93 -16.23
N GLN A 88 -1.87 -14.52 -15.03
CA GLN A 88 -2.23 -13.80 -13.80
C GLN A 88 -1.16 -12.77 -13.42
N ALA A 89 0.12 -13.16 -13.40
CA ALA A 89 1.21 -12.24 -13.08
C ALA A 89 1.31 -11.11 -14.11
N GLU A 90 1.19 -11.40 -15.41
CA GLU A 90 1.17 -10.39 -16.46
C GLU A 90 0.00 -9.40 -16.31
N ALA A 91 -1.17 -9.88 -15.90
CA ALA A 91 -2.30 -9.02 -15.58
C ALA A 91 -2.02 -8.13 -14.36
N MET A 92 -1.49 -8.70 -13.28
CA MET A 92 -1.19 -7.98 -12.06
C MET A 92 -0.13 -6.90 -12.27
N ILE A 93 0.98 -7.22 -12.93
CA ILE A 93 2.03 -6.26 -13.31
C ILE A 93 1.45 -5.07 -14.09
N ARG A 94 0.58 -5.36 -15.07
CA ARG A 94 -0.07 -4.32 -15.88
C ARG A 94 -0.99 -3.45 -15.04
N ASP A 95 -1.82 -4.06 -14.20
CA ASP A 95 -2.87 -3.35 -13.46
C ASP A 95 -2.25 -2.51 -12.33
N LEU A 96 -1.24 -3.03 -11.65
CA LEU A 96 -0.41 -2.27 -10.70
C LEU A 96 0.31 -1.09 -11.39
N GLY A 97 0.92 -1.33 -12.56
CA GLY A 97 1.59 -0.27 -13.31
C GLY A 97 0.64 0.85 -13.77
N LYS A 98 -0.60 0.52 -14.16
CA LYS A 98 -1.63 1.51 -14.48
C LYS A 98 -2.02 2.31 -13.24
N ALA A 99 -2.28 1.63 -12.12
CA ALA A 99 -2.64 2.29 -10.87
C ALA A 99 -1.52 3.20 -10.35
N ALA A 100 -0.25 2.81 -10.53
CA ALA A 100 0.90 3.65 -10.20
C ALA A 100 0.93 4.93 -11.05
N ALA A 101 0.73 4.80 -12.37
CA ALA A 101 0.69 5.95 -13.28
C ALA A 101 -0.47 6.90 -12.96
N GLU A 102 -1.66 6.37 -12.65
CA GLU A 102 -2.81 7.16 -12.21
C GLU A 102 -2.53 7.88 -10.89
N SER A 103 -1.86 7.20 -9.94
CA SER A 103 -1.46 7.80 -8.66
C SER A 103 -0.45 8.93 -8.87
N ARG A 104 0.55 8.77 -9.75
CA ARG A 104 1.48 9.86 -10.12
C ARG A 104 0.73 11.06 -10.72
N HIS A 105 -0.24 10.81 -11.60
CA HIS A 105 -1.05 11.87 -12.18
C HIS A 105 -1.85 12.64 -11.11
N LEU A 106 -2.41 11.94 -10.12
CA LEU A 106 -3.08 12.57 -8.98
C LEU A 106 -2.10 13.36 -8.09
N ALA A 107 -0.89 12.85 -7.90
CA ALA A 107 0.16 13.57 -7.18
C ALA A 107 0.49 14.90 -7.87
N ASP A 108 0.71 14.86 -9.19
CA ASP A 108 1.01 16.05 -9.99
C ASP A 108 -0.16 17.04 -10.04
N TYR A 109 -1.39 16.55 -10.17
CA TYR A 109 -2.60 17.37 -10.07
C TYR A 109 -2.63 18.16 -8.75
N HIS A 110 -2.38 17.49 -7.63
CA HIS A 110 -2.35 18.17 -6.33
C HIS A 110 -1.15 19.12 -6.16
N ARG A 111 0.01 18.83 -6.75
CA ARG A 111 1.13 19.80 -6.80
C ARG A 111 0.75 21.06 -7.56
N GLN A 112 0.02 20.91 -8.67
CA GLN A 112 -0.48 22.05 -9.44
C GLN A 112 -1.47 22.88 -8.63
N MET A 113 -2.47 22.25 -8.01
CA MET A 113 -3.44 22.95 -7.15
C MET A 113 -2.73 23.71 -6.01
N ALA A 114 -1.72 23.09 -5.39
CA ALA A 114 -0.91 23.73 -4.35
C ALA A 114 -0.12 24.96 -4.86
N ALA A 115 0.26 25.00 -6.14
CA ALA A 115 0.96 26.13 -6.74
C ALA A 115 0.00 27.27 -7.14
N GLU A 116 -1.27 26.94 -7.40
CA GLU A 116 -2.32 27.88 -7.75
C GLU A 116 -2.93 28.56 -6.51
N GLU A 117 -3.04 27.83 -5.39
CA GLU A 117 -3.42 28.41 -4.10
C GLU A 117 -2.28 29.29 -3.56
N ARG A 118 -2.42 30.60 -3.79
CA ARG A 118 -1.50 31.63 -3.29
C ARG A 118 -1.78 31.88 -1.80
N ASP A 119 -0.70 31.89 -1.01
CA ASP A 119 -0.71 32.26 0.42
C ASP A 119 -1.33 33.65 0.67
#